data_AF-A0A0Q7QD30-F1
#
_entry.id   AF-A0A0Q7QD30-F1
#
_cell.length_a   1.000
_cell.length_b   1.000
_cell.length_c   1.000
_cell.angle_alpha   90.00
_cell.angle_beta   90.00
_cell.angle_gamma   90.00
#
_symmetry.space_group_name_H-M   'P 1'
#
loop_
_entity.id
_entity.type
_entity.pdbx_description
1 polymer ?
#
loop_
_entity_poly.entity_id
_entity_poly.type
_entity_poly.pdbx_seq_one_letter_code
_entity_poly.pdbx_strand_id
1 'polypeptide(L)'
;MNDERHSVSSGDRLRDSKDKQVGIRWPIALDQRLDDLVERANNAGASTTRRETIAAILLVADHTGEELVEILISYRRALVRDALLEVSDADVIQFKAHRPGPRGSS
;
A
#
# COMPACT_ATOMS: atom_id res chain seq x y z
N MET A 1 30.25 14.65 3.89
CA MET A 1 28.82 14.39 4.16
C MET A 1 28.09 14.71 2.85
N ASN A 2 27.78 13.67 2.06
CA ASN A 2 27.33 13.84 0.68
C ASN A 2 25.83 14.17 0.69
N ASP A 3 25.48 15.40 0.33
CA ASP A 3 24.11 15.83 0.11
C ASP A 3 23.68 15.32 -1.27
N GLU A 4 23.26 14.06 -1.34
CA GLU A 4 22.65 13.50 -2.55
C GLU A 4 21.30 14.19 -2.78
N ARG A 5 21.32 15.28 -3.55
CA ARG A 5 20.10 15.91 -4.05
C ARG A 5 19.30 14.87 -4.84
N HIS A 6 18.26 14.32 -4.23
CA HIS A 6 17.27 13.50 -4.90
C HIS A 6 16.48 14.42 -5.85
N SER A 7 16.97 14.56 -7.08
CA SER A 7 16.26 15.25 -8.16
C SER A 7 15.71 14.22 -9.14
N VAL A 8 14.48 14.44 -9.58
CA VAL A 8 13.78 13.70 -10.63
C VAL A 8 13.21 14.72 -11.61
N SER A 9 13.02 14.34 -12.88
CA SER A 9 12.44 15.25 -13.86
C SER A 9 10.91 15.29 -13.68
N SER A 10 10.32 16.48 -13.74
CA SER A 10 8.85 16.64 -13.63
C SER A 10 8.09 16.09 -14.84
N GLY A 11 8.79 15.82 -15.95
CA GLY A 11 8.22 15.16 -17.13
C GLY A 11 8.23 13.63 -17.05
N ASP A 12 8.86 13.06 -16.03
CA ASP A 12 8.99 11.61 -15.90
C ASP A 12 7.65 11.00 -15.49
N ARG A 13 7.33 9.85 -16.07
CA ARG A 13 6.19 9.06 -15.59
C ARG A 13 6.49 8.57 -14.17
N LEU A 14 5.58 8.76 -13.23
CA LEU A 14 5.77 8.34 -11.84
C LEU A 14 6.15 6.86 -11.70
N ARG A 15 5.55 5.98 -12.51
CA ARG A 15 5.84 4.55 -12.51
C ARG A 15 7.29 4.20 -12.91
N ASP A 16 7.91 5.07 -13.70
CA ASP A 16 9.26 4.95 -14.29
C ASP A 16 10.29 5.85 -13.57
N SER A 17 9.85 6.64 -12.59
CA SER A 17 10.68 7.59 -11.84
C SER A 17 11.58 6.88 -10.82
N LYS A 18 12.56 7.61 -10.28
CA LYS A 18 13.51 7.08 -9.29
C LYS A 18 12.77 6.67 -8.01
N ASP A 19 12.92 5.40 -7.62
CA ASP A 19 12.34 4.88 -6.39
C ASP A 19 13.14 5.32 -5.15
N LYS A 20 12.42 5.53 -4.05
CA LYS A 20 12.97 5.61 -2.68
C LYS A 20 12.41 4.45 -1.88
N GLN A 21 13.28 3.65 -1.25
CA GLN A 21 12.82 2.55 -0.41
C GLN A 21 12.07 3.08 0.82
N VAL A 22 10.86 2.55 1.04
CA VAL A 22 10.01 2.91 2.16
C VAL A 22 9.88 1.70 3.09
N GLY A 23 10.41 1.79 4.31
CA GLY A 23 10.29 0.78 5.35
C GLY A 23 9.18 1.14 6.33
N ILE A 24 7.95 0.66 6.10
CA ILE A 24 6.81 0.90 6.99
C ILE A 24 6.37 -0.41 7.63
N ARG A 25 6.03 -0.35 8.92
CA ARG A 25 5.28 -1.40 9.62
C ARG A 25 3.82 -0.99 9.73
N TRP A 26 2.90 -1.89 9.38
CA TRP A 26 1.47 -1.65 9.41
C TRP A 26 0.69 -2.92 9.80
N PRO A 27 -0.59 -2.81 10.18
CA PRO A 27 -1.43 -3.97 10.51
C PRO A 27 -1.48 -4.99 9.36
N ILE A 28 -1.36 -6.28 9.70
CA ILE A 28 -1.39 -7.40 8.73
C ILE A 28 -2.67 -7.37 7.87
N ALA A 29 -3.79 -6.94 8.46
CA ALA A 29 -5.05 -6.81 7.73
C ALA A 29 -4.99 -5.79 6.58
N LEU A 30 -4.23 -4.70 6.73
CA LEU A 30 -4.02 -3.75 5.62
C LEU A 30 -3.03 -4.30 4.58
N ASP A 31 -2.07 -5.12 4.99
CA ASP A 31 -1.18 -5.82 4.04
C ASP A 31 -1.99 -6.77 3.14
N GLN A 32 -2.88 -7.58 3.74
CA GLN A 32 -3.78 -8.45 2.99
C GLN A 32 -4.74 -7.66 2.11
N ARG A 33 -5.33 -6.58 2.63
CA ARG A 33 -6.20 -5.70 1.83
C ARG A 33 -5.48 -5.18 0.59
N LEU A 34 -4.20 -4.80 0.70
CA LEU A 34 -3.43 -4.36 -0.46
C LEU A 34 -3.25 -5.49 -1.48
N ASP A 35 -2.96 -6.71 -1.05
CA ASP A 35 -2.90 -7.86 -1.97
C ASP A 35 -4.22 -8.05 -2.70
N ASP A 36 -5.33 -8.00 -1.98
CA ASP A 36 -6.65 -8.21 -2.57
C ASP A 36 -6.99 -7.09 -3.57
N LEU A 37 -6.56 -5.84 -3.32
CA LEU A 37 -6.67 -4.73 -4.27
C LEU A 37 -5.81 -4.94 -5.52
N VAL A 38 -4.58 -5.42 -5.37
CA VAL A 38 -3.68 -5.74 -6.49
C VAL A 38 -4.29 -6.88 -7.33
N GLU A 39 -4.75 -7.95 -6.68
CA GLU A 39 -5.40 -9.08 -7.33
C GLU A 39 -6.66 -8.63 -8.07
N ARG A 40 -7.52 -7.83 -7.43
CA ARG A 40 -8.72 -7.28 -8.06
C ARG A 40 -8.40 -6.42 -9.29
N ALA A 41 -7.38 -5.56 -9.21
CA ALA A 41 -6.95 -4.76 -10.34
C ALA A 41 -6.43 -5.64 -11.48
N ASN A 42 -5.61 -6.65 -11.16
CA ASN A 42 -5.06 -7.57 -12.15
C ASN A 42 -6.13 -8.43 -12.82
N ASN A 43 -7.12 -8.91 -12.06
CA ASN A 43 -8.27 -9.65 -12.57
C ASN A 43 -9.15 -8.78 -13.48
N ALA A 44 -9.17 -7.46 -13.28
CA ALA A 44 -9.83 -6.50 -14.15
C ALA A 44 -9.01 -6.13 -15.41
N GLY A 45 -7.85 -6.76 -15.62
CA GLY A 45 -6.99 -6.57 -16.79
C GLY A 45 -5.86 -5.56 -16.61
N ALA A 46 -5.67 -5.01 -15.40
CA ALA A 46 -4.44 -4.30 -15.09
C ALA A 46 -3.26 -5.28 -15.02
N SER A 47 -2.04 -4.79 -15.22
CA SER A 47 -0.81 -5.52 -14.87
C SER A 47 -0.04 -4.66 -13.88
N THR A 48 -0.48 -4.68 -12.63
CA THR A 48 -0.02 -3.80 -11.55
C THR A 48 0.63 -4.56 -10.41
N THR A 49 1.33 -3.81 -9.57
CA THR A 49 2.06 -4.29 -8.40
C THR A 49 1.57 -3.60 -7.13
N ARG A 50 1.94 -4.13 -5.96
CA ARG A 50 1.74 -3.44 -4.66
C ARG A 50 2.26 -1.99 -4.70
N ARG A 51 3.47 -1.80 -5.23
CA ARG A 51 4.12 -0.48 -5.36
C ARG A 51 3.27 0.48 -6.18
N GLU A 52 2.89 0.06 -7.38
CA GLU A 52 2.10 0.89 -8.29
C GLU A 52 0.68 1.16 -7.76
N THR A 53 0.08 0.18 -7.09
CA THR A 53 -1.25 0.32 -6.46
C THR A 53 -1.23 1.35 -5.33
N ILE A 54 -0.24 1.30 -4.41
CA ILE A 54 -0.09 2.33 -3.37
C ILE A 54 0.19 3.70 -4.00
N ALA A 55 1.10 3.77 -4.99
CA ALA A 55 1.43 5.02 -5.66
C ALA A 55 0.21 5.65 -6.35
N ALA A 56 -0.64 4.84 -6.98
CA ALA A 56 -1.88 5.28 -7.61
C ALA A 56 -2.87 5.83 -6.58
N ILE A 57 -3.03 5.15 -5.42
CA ILE A 57 -3.89 5.63 -4.33
C ILE A 57 -3.37 6.96 -3.77
N LEU A 58 -2.07 7.10 -3.55
CA LEU A 58 -1.47 8.34 -3.08
C LEU A 58 -1.59 9.48 -4.10
N LEU A 59 -1.47 9.17 -5.40
CA LEU A 59 -1.60 10.17 -6.46
C LEU A 59 -3.00 10.81 -6.50
N VAL A 60 -4.04 10.06 -6.17
CA VAL A 60 -5.43 10.56 -6.19
C VAL A 60 -5.89 11.10 -4.83
N ALA A 61 -5.09 10.96 -3.77
CA ALA A 61 -5.40 11.43 -2.43
C ALA A 61 -5.15 12.95 -2.29
N ASP A 62 -6.01 13.76 -2.92
CA ASP A 62 -6.00 15.22 -2.80
C ASP A 62 -6.93 15.64 -1.65
N HIS A 63 -6.35 15.78 -0.45
CA HIS A 63 -7.08 16.08 0.78
C HIS A 63 -6.53 17.32 1.47
N THR A 64 -7.42 18.12 2.08
CA THR A 64 -6.99 19.20 2.97
C THR A 64 -6.42 18.64 4.28
N GLY A 65 -5.76 19.49 5.07
CA GLY A 65 -5.24 19.10 6.38
C GLY A 65 -6.34 18.61 7.33
N GLU A 66 -7.51 19.25 7.29
CA GLU A 66 -8.68 18.88 8.09
C GLU A 66 -9.23 17.50 7.68
N GLU A 67 -9.36 17.25 6.38
CA GLU A 67 -9.82 15.96 5.86
C GLU A 67 -8.85 14.83 6.23
N LEU A 68 -7.53 15.08 6.17
CA LEU A 68 -6.52 14.12 6.62
C LEU A 68 -6.64 13.80 8.11
N VAL A 69 -6.98 14.78 8.96
CA VAL A 69 -7.22 14.55 10.39
C VAL A 69 -8.42 13.62 10.59
N GLU A 70 -9.50 13.82 9.84
CA GLU A 70 -10.69 12.97 9.91
C GLU A 70 -10.43 11.53 9.44
N ILE A 71 -9.67 11.38 8.35
CA ILE A 71 -9.21 10.07 7.86
C ILE A 71 -8.38 9.35 8.92
N LEU A 72 -7.46 10.06 9.58
CA LEU A 72 -6.61 9.49 10.63
C LEU A 72 -7.41 9.11 11.88
N ILE A 73 -8.40 9.91 12.29
CA ILE A 73 -9.29 9.57 13.41
C ILE A 73 -10.10 8.32 13.08
N SER A 74 -10.63 8.22 11.86
CA SER A 74 -11.35 7.05 11.38
C SER A 74 -10.48 5.80 11.40
N TYR A 75 -9.26 5.88 10.87
CA TYR A 75 -8.29 4.79 10.91
C TYR A 75 -7.98 4.33 12.34
N ARG A 76 -7.77 5.26 13.28
CA ARG A 76 -7.48 4.93 14.69
C ARG A 76 -8.63 4.20 15.40
N ARG A 77 -9.86 4.33 14.90
CA ARG A 77 -11.06 3.67 15.44
C ARG A 77 -11.45 2.40 14.68
N ALA A 78 -10.86 2.18 13.50
CA ALA A 78 -11.18 1.05 12.65
C ALA A 78 -10.79 -0.28 13.31
N LEU A 79 -11.61 -1.29 13.06
CA LEU A 79 -11.38 -2.66 13.48
C LEU A 79 -10.80 -3.48 12.33
N VAL A 80 -10.22 -4.63 12.65
CA VAL A 80 -9.64 -5.54 11.66
C VAL A 80 -10.63 -5.90 10.55
N ARG A 81 -11.90 -6.12 10.89
CA ARG A 81 -12.97 -6.42 9.94
C ARG A 81 -13.23 -5.30 8.92
N ASP A 82 -12.97 -4.05 9.29
CA ASP A 82 -13.19 -2.89 8.41
C ASP A 82 -12.12 -2.82 7.30
N ALA A 83 -10.97 -3.49 7.51
CA ALA A 83 -9.92 -3.61 6.53
C ALA A 83 -10.16 -4.71 5.49
N LEU A 84 -11.05 -5.66 5.74
CA LEU A 84 -11.32 -6.76 4.81
C LEU A 84 -12.17 -6.29 3.61
N LEU A 85 -11.89 -6.80 2.41
CA LEU A 85 -12.74 -6.56 1.23
C LEU A 85 -13.90 -7.55 1.15
N GLU A 86 -13.72 -8.75 1.70
CA GLU A 86 -14.76 -9.76 1.84
C GLU A 86 -15.16 -9.86 3.30
N VAL A 87 -16.46 -9.73 3.57
CA VAL A 87 -17.00 -9.85 4.92
C VAL A 87 -17.02 -11.33 5.29
N SER A 88 -16.29 -11.67 6.37
CA SER A 88 -16.35 -12.98 7.00
C SER A 88 -17.02 -12.84 8.36
N ASP A 89 -17.99 -13.69 8.64
CA ASP A 89 -18.66 -13.79 9.96
C ASP A 89 -17.79 -14.55 10.99
N ALA A 90 -16.56 -14.93 10.63
CA ALA A 90 -15.65 -15.62 11.53
C ALA A 90 -15.12 -14.69 12.63
N ASP A 91 -15.14 -15.18 13.88
CA ASP A 91 -14.60 -14.47 15.05
C ASP A 91 -13.06 -14.37 15.01
N VAL A 92 -12.40 -15.25 14.25
CA VAL A 92 -10.95 -15.26 14.03
C VAL A 92 -10.65 -15.23 12.55
N ILE A 93 -9.89 -14.22 12.11
CA ILE A 93 -9.46 -14.05 10.72
C ILE A 93 -8.05 -14.63 10.54
N GLN A 94 -7.91 -15.58 9.63
CA GLN A 94 -6.61 -16.13 9.24
C GLN A 94 -6.06 -15.34 8.05
N PHE A 95 -4.87 -14.76 8.21
CA PHE A 95 -4.20 -14.01 7.14
C PHE A 95 -3.25 -14.90 6.35
N LYS A 96 -3.06 -14.62 5.05
CA LYS A 96 -2.10 -15.36 4.23
C LYS A 96 -0.69 -15.14 4.80
N ALA A 97 0.01 -16.22 5.11
CA ALA A 97 1.40 -16.15 5.52
C ALA A 97 2.28 -15.89 4.29
N HIS A 98 2.83 -14.68 4.18
CA HIS A 98 3.86 -14.39 3.17
C HIS A 98 5.17 -15.08 3.57
N ARG A 99 5.66 -16.00 2.73
CA ARG A 99 6.99 -16.59 2.96
C ARG A 99 8.05 -15.48 2.80
N PRO A 100 9.10 -15.47 3.63
CA PRO A 100 10.26 -14.63 3.37
C PRO A 100 10.74 -14.89 1.95
N GLY A 101 11.00 -13.83 1.18
CA GLY A 101 11.55 -13.96 -0.17
C GLY A 101 12.82 -14.83 -0.16
N PRO A 102 13.18 -15.48 -1.28
CA PRO A 102 14.37 -16.31 -1.36
C PRO A 102 15.58 -15.53 -0.83
N ARG A 103 16.16 -16.01 0.28
CA ARG A 103 17.44 -15.47 0.75
C ARG A 103 18.49 -16.00 -0.21
N GLY A 104 18.89 -15.17 -1.17
CA GLY A 104 20.04 -15.46 -2.01
C GLY A 104 21.23 -15.78 -1.10
N SER A 105 21.64 -17.04 -1.08
CA SER A 105 22.94 -17.45 -0.58
C SER A 105 23.96 -16.87 -1.55
N SER A 106 24.52 -15.70 -1.23
CA SER A 106 25.73 -15.21 -1.88
C SER A 106 26.96 -15.70 -1.14
#